data_AF-A0A3A5L7U4-F1
#
_entry.id   AF-A0A3A5L7U4-F1
#
_cell.length_a   1.000
_cell.length_b   1.000
_cell.length_c   1.000
_cell.angle_alpha   90.00
_cell.angle_beta   90.00
_cell.angle_gamma   90.00
#
_symmetry.space_group_name_H-M   'P 1'
#
loop_
_entity.id
_entity.type
_entity.pdbx_description
1 polymer ?
#
loop_
_entity_poly.entity_id
_entity_poly.type
_entity_poly.pdbx_seq_one_letter_code
_entity_poly.pdbx_strand_id
1 'polypeptide(L)'
;SLAGPKRPQDKVNLSSLPVEFNNFLIEVGKEKEKEKTFAVKNKDFQMKHGHVVIAAITSCTNTSNPSVLMAAGLVAKKAIEKGLQRKPWVKSSLAPGSKVVTDYLRNAGLQTYLDQLGFNLVGYGCTTCIGNSGPLPDDISHCVAEHDLVVSSVLSG
;
A
#
# COMPACT_ATOMS: atom_id res chain seq x y z
N SER A 1 0.32 1.92 15.04
CA SER A 1 -1.09 2.23 14.71
C SER A 1 -1.16 2.72 13.29
N LEU A 2 -2.37 2.87 12.74
CA LEU A 2 -2.68 3.57 11.50
C LEU A 2 -3.79 4.60 11.76
N ALA A 3 -4.07 5.44 10.78
CA ALA A 3 -5.21 6.36 10.80
C ALA A 3 -6.13 6.08 9.60
N GLY A 4 -7.44 6.06 9.83
CA GLY A 4 -8.44 5.80 8.79
C GLY A 4 -9.67 5.04 9.31
N PRO A 5 -10.55 4.56 8.42
CA PRO A 5 -10.38 4.53 6.95
C PRO A 5 -10.73 5.84 6.24
N LYS A 6 -11.38 6.81 6.91
CA LYS A 6 -11.89 8.04 6.26
C LYS A 6 -11.23 9.33 6.71
N ARG A 7 -10.73 9.41 7.96
CA ARG A 7 -10.20 10.67 8.52
C ARG A 7 -8.86 10.46 9.24
N PRO A 8 -7.95 11.46 9.23
CA PRO A 8 -6.61 11.33 9.81
C PRO A 8 -6.60 11.22 11.34
N GLN A 9 -7.63 11.70 12.03
CA GLN A 9 -7.76 11.57 13.49
C GLN A 9 -8.28 10.20 13.95
N ASP A 10 -8.77 9.37 13.02
CA ASP A 10 -9.33 8.05 13.33
C ASP A 10 -8.21 7.04 13.58
N LYS A 11 -7.62 7.08 14.77
CA LYS A 11 -6.51 6.20 15.15
C LYS A 11 -6.99 4.76 15.36
N VAL A 12 -6.39 3.84 14.62
CA VAL A 12 -6.63 2.39 14.74
C VAL A 12 -5.36 1.68 15.18
N ASN A 13 -5.45 0.85 16.22
CA ASN A 13 -4.35 -0.02 16.61
C ASN A 13 -4.19 -1.15 15.60
N LEU A 14 -2.95 -1.53 15.28
CA LEU A 14 -2.70 -2.58 14.28
C LEU A 14 -3.32 -3.93 14.69
N SER A 15 -3.36 -4.21 16.00
CA SER A 15 -4.00 -5.41 16.56
C SER A 15 -5.52 -5.41 16.43
N SER A 16 -6.16 -4.24 16.40
CA SER A 16 -7.62 -4.13 16.25
C SER A 16 -8.07 -3.94 14.79
N LEU A 17 -7.15 -3.73 13.85
CA LEU A 17 -7.46 -3.48 12.44
C LEU A 17 -8.43 -4.52 11.83
N PRO A 18 -8.28 -5.84 12.05
CA PRO A 18 -9.25 -6.80 11.52
C PRO A 18 -10.67 -6.62 12.06
N VAL A 19 -10.80 -6.21 13.32
CA VAL A 19 -12.11 -5.94 13.96
C VAL A 19 -12.72 -4.67 13.38
N GLU A 20 -11.95 -3.58 13.33
CA GLU A 20 -12.41 -2.30 12.78
C GLU A 20 -12.83 -2.42 11.31
N PHE A 21 -12.08 -3.18 10.51
CA PHE A 21 -12.43 -3.40 9.10
C PHE A 21 -13.72 -4.21 8.96
N ASN A 22 -13.97 -5.21 9.82
CA ASN A 22 -15.22 -5.96 9.79
C ASN A 22 -16.42 -5.08 10.18
N ASN A 23 -16.26 -4.23 11.18
CA ASN A 23 -17.28 -3.25 11.56
C ASN A 23 -17.59 -2.31 10.38
N PHE A 24 -16.54 -1.85 9.69
CA PHE A 24 -16.72 -1.03 8.50
C PHE A 24 -17.48 -1.76 7.38
N LEU A 25 -17.21 -3.06 7.13
CA LEU A 25 -17.98 -3.85 6.16
C LEU A 25 -19.46 -3.98 6.54
N ILE A 26 -19.78 -4.07 7.83
CA ILE A 26 -21.18 -4.07 8.32
C ILE A 26 -21.82 -2.71 8.03
N GLU A 27 -21.15 -1.60 8.34
CA GLU A 27 -21.65 -0.24 8.10
C GLU A 27 -21.97 0.02 6.61
N VAL A 28 -21.18 -0.52 5.69
CA VAL A 28 -21.41 -0.37 4.25
C VAL A 28 -22.27 -1.49 3.64
N GLY A 29 -22.84 -2.37 4.46
CA GLY A 29 -23.76 -3.42 4.00
C GLY A 29 -23.11 -4.60 3.26
N LYS A 30 -21.80 -4.81 3.43
CA LYS A 30 -20.99 -5.85 2.75
C LYS A 30 -20.59 -7.03 3.64
N GLU A 31 -21.15 -7.14 4.84
CA GLU A 31 -20.86 -8.21 5.81
C GLU A 31 -20.94 -9.62 5.19
N LYS A 32 -22.02 -9.91 4.46
CA LYS A 32 -22.27 -11.22 3.83
C LYS A 32 -21.27 -11.57 2.71
N GLU A 33 -20.45 -10.60 2.30
CA GLU A 33 -19.48 -10.73 1.21
C GLU A 33 -18.05 -10.77 1.71
N LYS A 34 -17.83 -10.67 3.03
CA LYS A 34 -16.50 -10.57 3.66
C LYS A 34 -15.47 -11.57 3.12
N GLU A 35 -15.87 -12.83 2.94
CA GLU A 35 -14.98 -13.90 2.46
C GLU A 35 -15.18 -14.24 0.98
N LYS A 36 -16.09 -13.55 0.27
CA LYS A 36 -16.26 -13.75 -1.17
C LYS A 36 -15.02 -13.26 -1.90
N THR A 37 -14.60 -14.05 -2.88
CA THR A 37 -13.47 -13.75 -3.75
C THR A 37 -13.95 -13.68 -5.18
N PHE A 38 -13.30 -12.83 -5.97
CA PHE A 38 -13.68 -12.54 -7.34
C PHE A 38 -12.45 -12.64 -8.24
N ALA A 39 -12.57 -13.39 -9.34
CA ALA A 39 -11.48 -13.56 -10.28
C ALA A 39 -11.18 -12.25 -11.02
N VAL A 40 -9.91 -11.94 -11.19
CA VAL A 40 -9.50 -10.79 -11.99
C VAL A 40 -9.33 -11.22 -13.44
N LYS A 41 -9.97 -10.49 -14.37
CA LYS A 41 -9.92 -10.79 -15.81
C LYS A 41 -8.47 -10.89 -16.30
N ASN A 42 -8.17 -11.93 -17.08
CA ASN A 42 -6.84 -12.20 -17.64
C ASN A 42 -5.72 -12.39 -16.60
N LYS A 43 -6.06 -12.72 -15.35
CA LYS A 43 -5.11 -12.99 -14.27
C LYS A 43 -5.42 -14.32 -13.58
N ASP A 44 -4.41 -14.88 -12.93
CA ASP A 44 -4.44 -16.14 -12.18
C ASP A 44 -4.72 -15.93 -10.68
N PHE A 45 -5.20 -14.74 -10.29
CA PHE A 45 -5.48 -14.40 -8.91
C PHE A 45 -6.89 -13.82 -8.72
N GLN A 46 -7.31 -13.81 -7.46
CA GLN A 46 -8.62 -13.33 -7.05
C GLN A 46 -8.48 -12.17 -6.05
N MET A 47 -9.49 -11.32 -6.01
CA MET A 47 -9.59 -10.20 -5.08
C MET A 47 -10.79 -10.34 -4.16
N LYS A 48 -10.67 -9.78 -2.96
CA LYS A 48 -11.77 -9.67 -2.00
C LYS A 48 -11.72 -8.35 -1.26
N HIS A 49 -12.75 -8.07 -0.48
CA HIS A 49 -12.77 -6.92 0.40
C HIS A 49 -11.54 -6.85 1.31
N GLY A 50 -11.03 -5.64 1.51
CA GLY A 50 -9.88 -5.35 2.38
C GLY A 50 -8.52 -5.56 1.72
N HIS A 51 -8.47 -6.08 0.48
CA HIS A 51 -7.22 -6.11 -0.26
C HIS A 51 -6.65 -4.70 -0.43
N VAL A 52 -5.36 -4.56 -0.11
CA VAL A 52 -4.59 -3.37 -0.41
C VAL A 52 -4.35 -3.32 -1.91
N VAL A 53 -4.76 -2.24 -2.57
CA VAL A 53 -4.54 -2.02 -4.01
C VAL A 53 -3.54 -0.90 -4.27
N ILE A 54 -3.29 -0.04 -3.28
CA ILE A 54 -2.24 0.99 -3.32
C ILE A 54 -1.41 0.88 -2.05
N ALA A 55 -0.08 0.85 -2.20
CA ALA A 55 0.88 0.89 -1.10
C ALA A 55 1.97 1.92 -1.41
N ALA A 56 1.89 3.11 -0.82
CA ALA A 56 2.79 4.22 -1.17
C ALA A 56 3.68 4.66 0.00
N ILE A 57 4.99 4.62 -0.20
CA ILE A 57 5.94 5.36 0.64
C ILE A 57 6.06 6.76 0.03
N THR A 58 5.36 7.71 0.62
CA THR A 58 5.16 9.09 0.11
C THR A 58 5.14 10.08 1.28
N SER A 59 4.79 11.35 1.02
CA SER A 59 4.69 12.46 1.98
C SER A 59 6.02 12.96 2.52
N CYS A 60 6.16 14.28 2.64
CA CYS A 60 7.31 14.91 3.27
C CYS A 60 7.39 14.59 4.77
N THR A 61 6.25 14.34 5.43
CA THR A 61 6.20 14.02 6.87
C THR A 61 7.04 12.80 7.22
N ASN A 62 6.93 11.73 6.43
CA ASN A 62 7.64 10.48 6.70
C ASN A 62 8.91 10.32 5.87
N THR A 63 8.95 10.83 4.64
CA THR A 63 10.15 10.66 3.79
C THR A 63 11.30 11.57 4.18
N SER A 64 11.06 12.61 5.00
CA SER A 64 12.12 13.44 5.60
C SER A 64 12.79 12.79 6.80
N ASN A 65 12.27 11.67 7.32
CA ASN A 65 12.82 10.96 8.48
C ASN A 65 13.65 9.74 8.00
N PRO A 66 15.00 9.80 8.07
CA PRO A 66 15.84 8.70 7.60
C PRO A 66 15.60 7.40 8.37
N SER A 67 15.28 7.48 9.66
CA SER A 67 15.10 6.29 10.50
C SER A 67 13.97 5.40 10.00
N VAL A 68 12.82 5.97 9.61
CA VAL A 68 11.68 5.19 9.13
C VAL A 68 11.90 4.64 7.73
N LEU A 69 12.62 5.36 6.87
CA LEU A 69 12.92 4.87 5.52
C LEU A 69 14.01 3.80 5.52
N MET A 70 15.03 3.94 6.37
CA MET A 70 16.00 2.88 6.62
C MET A 70 15.33 1.63 7.18
N ALA A 71 14.40 1.79 8.14
CA ALA A 71 13.60 0.68 8.63
C ALA A 71 12.76 0.02 7.53
N ALA A 72 12.12 0.81 6.65
CA ALA A 72 11.37 0.27 5.51
C ALA A 72 12.27 -0.55 4.57
N GLY A 73 13.47 -0.05 4.28
CA GLY A 73 14.46 -0.78 3.48
C GLY A 73 14.93 -2.07 4.16
N LEU A 74 15.15 -2.07 5.47
CA LEU A 74 15.53 -3.26 6.24
C LEU A 74 14.40 -4.30 6.28
N VAL A 75 13.14 -3.86 6.41
CA VAL A 75 11.96 -4.73 6.30
C VAL A 75 11.88 -5.34 4.91
N ALA A 76 12.09 -4.55 3.84
CA ALA A 76 12.11 -5.04 2.47
C ALA A 76 13.20 -6.09 2.27
N LYS A 77 14.41 -5.83 2.76
CA LYS A 77 15.52 -6.80 2.74
C LYS A 77 15.14 -8.10 3.41
N LYS A 78 14.62 -8.05 4.64
CA LYS A 78 14.21 -9.25 5.38
C LYS A 78 13.05 -9.99 4.73
N ALA A 79 12.13 -9.30 4.09
CA ALA A 79 11.03 -9.92 3.35
C ALA A 79 11.56 -10.72 2.15
N ILE A 80 12.42 -10.11 1.33
CA ILE A 80 13.05 -10.76 0.17
C ILE A 80 13.93 -11.93 0.59
N GLU A 81 14.76 -11.78 1.64
CA GLU A 81 15.58 -12.87 2.19
C GLU A 81 14.73 -14.07 2.68
N LYS A 82 13.46 -13.83 3.03
CA LYS A 82 12.49 -14.86 3.42
C LYS A 82 11.61 -15.36 2.27
N GLY A 83 11.90 -14.96 1.02
CA GLY A 83 11.12 -15.34 -0.16
C GLY A 83 9.73 -14.71 -0.25
N LEU A 84 9.47 -13.65 0.54
CA LEU A 84 8.20 -12.93 0.48
C LEU A 84 8.17 -11.98 -0.71
N GLN A 85 7.01 -11.87 -1.34
CA GLN A 85 6.76 -10.99 -2.46
C GLN A 85 5.46 -10.20 -2.24
N ARG A 86 5.42 -9.00 -2.82
CA ARG A 86 4.19 -8.21 -2.88
C ARG A 86 3.16 -8.94 -3.76
N LYS A 87 1.89 -8.88 -3.36
CA LYS A 87 0.79 -9.41 -4.19
C LYS A 87 0.66 -8.61 -5.50
N PRO A 88 0.41 -9.25 -6.65
CA PRO A 88 0.52 -8.63 -7.97
C PRO A 88 -0.45 -7.47 -8.21
N TRP A 89 -1.62 -7.48 -7.58
CA TRP A 89 -2.64 -6.42 -7.68
C TRP A 89 -2.29 -5.11 -6.96
N VAL A 90 -1.24 -5.09 -6.13
CA VAL A 90 -0.88 -3.92 -5.34
C VAL A 90 -0.07 -2.94 -6.20
N LYS A 91 -0.53 -1.71 -6.38
CA LYS A 91 0.27 -0.63 -6.94
C LYS A 91 1.16 -0.03 -5.87
N SER A 92 2.45 -0.39 -5.89
CA SER A 92 3.45 0.12 -4.95
C SER A 92 4.25 1.29 -5.53
N SER A 93 4.67 2.23 -4.69
CA SER A 93 5.47 3.38 -5.13
C SER A 93 6.33 3.97 -4.01
N LEU A 94 7.54 4.45 -4.36
CA LEU A 94 8.39 5.28 -3.52
C LEU A 94 8.49 6.69 -4.11
N ALA A 95 8.02 7.69 -3.37
CA ALA A 95 8.02 9.09 -3.78
C ALA A 95 8.58 9.98 -2.65
N PRO A 96 9.90 10.12 -2.54
CA PRO A 96 10.53 10.91 -1.49
C PRO A 96 10.52 12.42 -1.81
N GLY A 97 10.60 13.25 -0.78
CA GLY A 97 10.67 14.71 -0.96
C GLY A 97 12.00 15.23 -1.52
N SER A 98 13.07 14.40 -1.56
CA SER A 98 14.43 14.82 -1.93
C SER A 98 15.27 13.66 -2.46
N LYS A 99 16.27 13.98 -3.29
CA LYS A 99 17.29 13.04 -3.80
C LYS A 99 18.14 12.42 -2.69
N VAL A 100 18.38 13.16 -1.60
CA VAL A 100 19.16 12.69 -0.44
C VAL A 100 18.59 11.37 0.12
N VAL A 101 17.27 11.21 0.06
CA VAL A 101 16.58 10.00 0.51
C VAL A 101 17.01 8.78 -0.28
N THR A 102 16.99 8.88 -1.60
CA THR A 102 17.42 7.77 -2.46
C THR A 102 18.92 7.51 -2.36
N ASP A 103 19.71 8.54 -2.09
CA ASP A 103 21.17 8.40 -1.99
C ASP A 103 21.56 7.56 -0.78
N TYR A 104 21.00 7.81 0.42
CA TYR A 104 21.31 6.98 1.58
C TYR A 104 20.74 5.56 1.45
N LEU A 105 19.56 5.37 0.83
CA LEU A 105 18.99 4.04 0.59
C LEU A 105 19.85 3.21 -0.37
N ARG A 106 20.41 3.85 -1.40
CA ARG A 106 21.35 3.21 -2.34
C ARG A 106 22.69 2.90 -1.68
N ASN A 107 23.26 3.86 -0.94
CA ASN A 107 24.53 3.67 -0.25
C ASN A 107 24.45 2.56 0.80
N ALA A 108 23.30 2.38 1.45
CA ALA A 108 23.05 1.27 2.36
C ALA A 108 22.71 -0.06 1.66
N GLY A 109 22.62 -0.08 0.32
CA GLY A 109 22.21 -1.25 -0.46
C GLY A 109 20.74 -1.66 -0.26
N LEU A 110 19.90 -0.78 0.30
CA LEU A 110 18.50 -1.08 0.63
C LEU A 110 17.53 -0.81 -0.53
N GLN A 111 17.87 0.12 -1.43
CA GLN A 111 17.03 0.47 -2.58
C GLN A 111 16.70 -0.76 -3.44
N THR A 112 17.68 -1.65 -3.67
CA THR A 112 17.49 -2.87 -4.47
C THR A 112 16.41 -3.80 -3.91
N TYR A 113 16.23 -3.84 -2.59
CA TYR A 113 15.19 -4.67 -1.97
C TYR A 113 13.81 -4.01 -2.03
N LEU A 114 13.76 -2.68 -1.90
CA LEU A 114 12.54 -1.92 -2.14
C LEU A 114 12.06 -2.09 -3.58
N ASP A 115 12.97 -2.01 -4.55
CA ASP A 115 12.68 -2.20 -5.96
C ASP A 115 12.12 -3.59 -6.27
N GLN A 116 12.67 -4.65 -5.66
CA GLN A 116 12.17 -6.02 -5.81
C GLN A 116 10.74 -6.19 -5.29
N LEU A 117 10.35 -5.47 -4.23
CA LEU A 117 8.97 -5.44 -3.75
C LEU A 117 8.08 -4.47 -4.54
N GLY A 118 8.61 -3.78 -5.55
CA GLY A 118 7.92 -2.82 -6.40
C GLY A 118 7.84 -1.40 -5.84
N PHE A 119 8.57 -1.07 -4.77
CA PHE A 119 8.69 0.31 -4.26
C PHE A 119 9.75 1.07 -5.03
N ASN A 120 9.61 1.10 -6.35
CA ASN A 120 10.50 1.85 -7.22
C ASN A 120 10.31 3.36 -7.03
N LEU A 121 11.40 4.11 -7.24
CA LEU A 121 11.33 5.56 -7.28
C LEU A 121 10.44 6.00 -8.46
N VAL A 122 9.28 6.58 -8.16
CA VAL A 122 8.34 7.09 -9.18
C VAL A 122 8.49 8.59 -9.42
N GLY A 123 9.18 9.31 -8.54
CA GLY A 123 9.42 10.74 -8.65
C GLY A 123 9.75 11.38 -7.31
N TYR A 124 10.19 12.64 -7.36
CA TYR A 124 10.43 13.46 -6.18
C TYR A 124 9.33 14.51 -6.05
N GLY A 125 8.44 14.37 -5.06
CA GLY A 125 7.30 15.27 -4.87
C GLY A 125 6.11 14.61 -4.18
N CYS A 126 4.99 15.33 -4.09
CA CYS A 126 3.85 14.94 -3.27
C CYS A 126 3.14 13.66 -3.74
N THR A 127 2.98 13.43 -5.05
CA THR A 127 2.40 12.21 -5.65
C THR A 127 1.11 11.74 -4.94
N THR A 128 1.05 10.47 -4.50
CA THR A 128 -0.07 9.84 -3.80
C THR A 128 -0.52 10.63 -2.55
N CYS A 129 0.37 11.37 -1.90
CA CYS A 129 0.02 12.18 -0.70
C CYS A 129 -1.06 13.24 -0.98
N ILE A 130 -1.13 13.76 -2.21
CA ILE A 130 -2.14 14.75 -2.64
C ILE A 130 -3.21 14.13 -3.55
N GLY A 131 -3.32 12.80 -3.58
CA GLY A 131 -4.25 12.08 -4.45
C GLY A 131 -3.71 11.80 -5.87
N ASN A 132 -2.49 12.24 -6.21
CA ASN A 132 -1.86 11.95 -7.50
C ASN A 132 -1.22 10.56 -7.50
N SER A 133 -2.02 9.53 -7.25
CA SER A 133 -1.60 8.12 -7.28
C SER A 133 -1.59 7.51 -8.68
N GLY A 134 -2.25 8.15 -9.65
CA GLY A 134 -2.47 7.63 -11.00
C GLY A 134 -3.40 6.41 -11.04
N PRO A 135 -3.77 5.91 -12.22
CA PRO A 135 -4.75 4.84 -12.35
C PRO A 135 -4.24 3.51 -11.77
N LEU A 136 -5.14 2.69 -11.25
CA LEU A 136 -4.89 1.27 -11.04
C LEU A 136 -4.79 0.57 -12.40
N PRO A 137 -4.11 -0.60 -12.50
CA PRO A 137 -4.18 -1.40 -13.71
C PRO A 137 -5.64 -1.72 -14.07
N ASP A 138 -5.98 -1.66 -15.36
CA ASP A 138 -7.37 -1.73 -15.82
C ASP A 138 -8.09 -2.98 -15.30
N ASP A 139 -7.47 -4.15 -15.33
CA ASP A 139 -8.08 -5.39 -14.85
C ASP A 139 -8.45 -5.32 -13.35
N ILE A 140 -7.62 -4.63 -12.55
CA ILE A 140 -7.86 -4.40 -11.11
C ILE A 140 -8.99 -3.39 -10.92
N SER A 141 -8.94 -2.27 -11.64
CA SER A 141 -9.99 -1.23 -11.56
C SER A 141 -11.35 -1.77 -11.97
N HIS A 142 -11.41 -2.59 -13.03
CA HIS A 142 -12.64 -3.25 -13.46
C HIS A 142 -13.16 -4.21 -12.41
N CYS A 143 -12.32 -5.09 -11.86
CA CYS A 143 -12.74 -6.04 -10.82
C CYS A 143 -13.28 -5.32 -9.56
N VAL A 144 -12.64 -4.23 -9.15
CA VAL A 144 -13.10 -3.41 -8.02
C VAL A 144 -14.46 -2.78 -8.30
N ALA A 145 -14.66 -2.22 -9.49
CA ALA A 145 -15.92 -1.57 -9.86
C ALA A 145 -17.06 -2.56 -10.10
N GLU A 146 -16.80 -3.66 -10.81
CA GLU A 146 -17.80 -4.68 -11.17
C GLU A 146 -18.41 -5.37 -9.94
N HIS A 147 -17.60 -5.62 -8.92
CA HIS A 147 -18.02 -6.30 -7.70
C HIS A 147 -18.19 -5.36 -6.50
N ASP A 148 -18.09 -4.05 -6.73
CA ASP A 148 -18.20 -3.02 -5.69
C ASP A 148 -17.34 -3.37 -4.47
N LEU A 149 -16.05 -3.64 -4.73
CA LEU A 149 -15.11 -4.08 -3.72
C LEU A 149 -14.64 -2.92 -2.86
N VAL A 150 -14.92 -3.02 -1.57
CA VAL A 150 -14.21 -2.25 -0.54
C VAL A 150 -12.73 -2.63 -0.51
N VAL A 151 -11.88 -1.84 -1.16
CA VAL A 151 -10.42 -2.01 -1.19
C VAL A 151 -9.70 -0.91 -0.41
N SER A 152 -8.44 -1.15 -0.07
CA SER A 152 -7.65 -0.26 0.80
C SER A 152 -6.49 0.39 0.05
N SER A 153 -6.23 1.65 0.38
CA SER A 153 -4.99 2.36 0.07
C SER A 153 -4.22 2.59 1.37
N VAL A 154 -2.95 2.21 1.41
CA VAL A 154 -2.07 2.43 2.56
C VAL A 154 -0.92 3.32 2.13
N LEU A 155 -0.76 4.45 2.81
CA LEU A 155 0.25 5.44 2.48
C LEU A 155 0.90 5.99 3.75
N SER A 156 2.17 6.37 3.66
CA SER A 156 2.88 7.10 4.72
C SER A 156 2.57 8.60 4.69
N GLY A 157 1.31 8.94 4.40
CA GLY A 157 0.74 10.30 4.30
C GLY A 157 0.85 11.08 5.60
#